data_AF-A0A920GIY1-F1
#
_entry.id   AF-A0A920GIY1-F1
#
_cell.length_a   1.000
_cell.length_b   1.000
_cell.length_c   1.000
_cell.angle_alpha   90.00
_cell.angle_beta   90.00
_cell.angle_gamma   90.00
#
_symmetry.space_group_name_H-M   'P 1'
#
loop_
_entity.id
_entity.type
_entity.pdbx_description
1 polymer ?
#
loop_
_entity_poly.entity_id
_entity_poly.type
_entity_poly.pdbx_seq_one_letter_code
_entity_poly.pdbx_strand_id
1 'polypeptide(L)' 'MSFIYNKKDAKCMWCKRTKNPHKDFNETIPTKIFISQKKREIELCFFCYENELDFCNNNNISFKKILDDRFETLNLLKLV' A
#
# COMPACT_ATOMS: atom_id res chain seq x y z
N MET A 1 -14.00 -7.38 2.88
CA MET A 1 -13.28 -6.44 1.99
C MET A 1 -11.92 -7.06 1.68
N SER A 2 -11.66 -7.45 0.43
CA SER A 2 -10.56 -8.38 0.10
C SER A 2 -9.51 -7.74 -0.80
N PHE A 3 -8.29 -8.27 -0.75
CA PHE A 3 -7.23 -7.96 -1.72
C PHE A 3 -7.53 -8.63 -3.06
N ILE A 4 -7.10 -7.99 -4.15
CA ILE A 4 -7.25 -8.51 -5.51
C ILE A 4 -5.97 -9.27 -5.88
N TYR A 5 -6.13 -10.55 -6.19
CA TYR A 5 -5.05 -11.42 -6.66
C TYR A 5 -4.96 -11.38 -8.20
N ASN A 6 -3.78 -11.63 -8.75
CA ASN A 6 -3.54 -11.70 -10.20
C ASN A 6 -3.94 -10.45 -10.99
N LYS A 7 -4.03 -9.29 -10.34
CA LYS A 7 -4.25 -7.99 -11.01
C LYS A 7 -3.01 -7.66 -11.85
N LYS A 8 -3.15 -7.65 -13.19
CA LYS A 8 -2.04 -7.48 -14.15
C LYS A 8 -1.22 -6.20 -13.95
N ASP A 9 -1.88 -5.12 -13.54
CA ASP A 9 -1.32 -3.80 -13.29
C ASP A 9 -1.10 -3.52 -11.79
N ALA A 10 -1.07 -4.57 -10.95
CA ALA A 10 -0.84 -4.45 -9.52
C ALA A 10 0.49 -3.75 -9.22
N LYS A 11 0.41 -2.69 -8.42
CA LYS A 11 1.60 -1.94 -7.99
C LYS A 11 1.38 -1.37 -6.60
N CYS A 12 2.22 -1.76 -5.66
CA CYS A 12 2.24 -1.11 -4.35
C CYS A 12 2.88 0.28 -4.48
N MET A 13 2.16 1.33 -4.10
CA MET A 13 2.68 2.69 -4.14
C MET A 13 3.83 2.90 -3.14
N TRP A 14 3.89 2.14 -2.04
CA TRP A 14 4.88 2.33 -0.98
C TRP A 14 6.20 1.61 -1.28
N CYS A 15 6.15 0.30 -1.53
CA CYS A 15 7.34 -0.50 -1.77
C CYS A 15 7.65 -0.73 -3.26
N LYS A 16 6.82 -0.23 -4.17
CA LYS A 16 6.96 -0.33 -5.65
C LYS A 16 6.99 -1.75 -6.22
N ARG A 17 6.82 -2.78 -5.40
CA ARG A 17 6.71 -4.16 -5.87
C ARG A 17 5.50 -4.29 -6.80
N THR A 18 5.67 -5.12 -7.81
CA THR A 18 4.62 -5.52 -8.77
C THR A 18 4.49 -7.06 -8.86
N LYS A 19 5.56 -7.80 -8.57
CA LYS A 19 5.63 -9.26 -8.66
C LYS A 19 5.76 -9.93 -7.30
N ASN A 20 5.23 -11.15 -7.19
CA ASN A 20 5.42 -11.99 -6.01
C ASN A 20 6.94 -12.15 -5.73
N PRO A 21 7.41 -11.87 -4.50
CA PRO A 21 8.83 -12.00 -4.16
C PRO A 21 9.33 -13.45 -4.13
N HIS A 22 8.44 -14.43 -4.07
CA HIS A 22 8.79 -15.83 -4.04
C HIS A 22 9.12 -16.35 -5.46
N LYS A 23 10.31 -16.94 -5.62
CA LYS A 23 10.86 -17.32 -6.94
C LYS A 23 9.99 -18.30 -7.72
N ASP A 24 9.23 -19.14 -7.01
CA ASP A 24 8.40 -20.17 -7.62
C ASP A 24 7.05 -19.64 -8.16
N PHE A 25 6.70 -18.37 -7.87
CA PHE A 25 5.44 -17.78 -8.28
C PHE A 25 5.67 -16.61 -9.24
N ASN A 26 5.11 -16.69 -10.45
CA ASN A 26 5.20 -15.65 -11.47
C ASN A 26 4.00 -14.67 -11.44
N GLU A 27 3.14 -14.78 -10.45
CA GLU A 27 1.98 -13.90 -10.29
C GLU A 27 2.36 -12.50 -9.78
N THR A 28 1.46 -11.56 -9.97
CA THR A 28 1.56 -10.23 -9.38
C THR A 28 1.26 -10.25 -7.89
N ILE A 29 1.78 -9.28 -7.14
CA ILE A 29 1.42 -9.19 -5.71
C ILE A 29 -0.08 -8.89 -5.53
N PRO A 30 -0.70 -9.40 -4.46
CA PRO A 30 -2.06 -9.01 -4.11
C PRO A 30 -2.07 -7.54 -3.65
N THR A 31 -2.93 -6.73 -4.26
CA THR A 31 -3.09 -5.31 -3.90
C THR A 31 -4.54 -4.93 -3.63
N LYS A 32 -4.72 -3.79 -2.98
CA LYS A 32 -6.02 -3.16 -2.77
C LYS A 32 -5.86 -1.64 -2.83
N ILE A 33 -6.87 -0.96 -3.36
CA ILE A 33 -6.96 0.50 -3.36
C ILE A 33 -7.65 0.95 -2.07
N PHE A 34 -7.02 1.91 -1.40
CA PHE A 34 -7.53 2.59 -0.22
C PHE A 34 -7.72 4.07 -0.52
N ILE A 35 -8.71 4.69 0.13
CA ILE A 35 -8.96 6.12 -0.02
C ILE A 35 -8.42 6.84 1.23
N SER A 36 -7.46 7.75 1.03
CA SER A 36 -6.89 8.57 2.10
C SER A 36 -7.87 9.62 2.61
N GLN A 37 -7.50 10.36 3.67
CA GLN A 37 -8.34 11.42 4.21
C GLN A 37 -8.50 12.58 3.21
N LYS A 38 -7.47 12.91 2.44
CA LYS A 38 -7.50 13.86 1.31
C LYS A 38 -8.07 13.28 0.01
N LYS A 39 -8.80 12.16 0.07
CA LYS A 39 -9.46 11.48 -1.07
C LYS A 39 -8.49 11.01 -2.17
N ARG A 40 -7.25 10.65 -1.82
CA ARG A 40 -6.30 10.06 -2.78
C ARG A 40 -6.51 8.56 -2.85
N GLU A 41 -6.42 8.00 -4.05
CA GLU A 41 -6.37 6.57 -4.27
C GLU A 41 -4.95 6.06 -4.02
N ILE A 42 -4.82 5.18 -3.02
CA ILE A 42 -3.55 4.59 -2.62
C ILE A 42 -3.64 3.08 -2.82
N GLU A 43 -2.87 2.55 -3.77
CA GLU A 43 -2.76 1.11 -3.98
C GLU A 43 -1.65 0.51 -3.11
N LEU A 44 -2.01 -0.37 -2.18
CA LEU A 44 -1.06 -1.06 -1.29
C LEU A 44 -1.08 -2.56 -1.52
N CYS A 45 0.08 -3.19 -1.38
CA CYS A 45 0.14 -4.63 -1.19
C CYS A 45 -0.22 -5.03 0.24
N PHE A 46 -0.54 -6.30 0.42
CA PHE A 46 -0.91 -6.87 1.73
C PHE A 46 0.10 -6.50 2.83
N PHE A 47 1.39 -6.73 2.59
CA PHE A 47 2.44 -6.45 3.58
C PHE A 47 2.53 -4.96 3.97
N CYS A 48 2.44 -4.02 3.02
CA CYS A 48 2.49 -2.60 3.36
C CYS A 48 1.23 -2.17 4.12
N TYR A 49 0.07 -2.72 3.78
CA TYR A 49 -1.16 -2.45 4.50
C TYR A 49 -1.09 -2.90 5.97
N GLU A 50 -0.65 -4.13 6.23
CA GLU A 50 -0.52 -4.66 7.61
C GLU A 50 0.45 -3.80 8.44
N ASN A 51 1.61 -3.42 7.90
CA ASN A 51 2.54 -2.55 8.61
C ASN A 51 1.94 -1.19 8.98
N GLU A 52 1.16 -0.58 8.08
CA GLU A 52 0.51 0.71 8.36
C GLU A 52 -0.62 0.54 9.39
N LEU A 53 -1.36 -0.57 9.35
CA LEU A 53 -2.34 -0.89 10.39
C LEU A 53 -1.69 -1.09 11.76
N ASP A 54 -0.61 -1.87 11.84
CA ASP A 54 0.12 -2.09 13.08
C ASP A 54 0.63 -0.77 13.65
N PHE A 55 1.18 0.09 12.79
CA PHE A 55 1.58 1.45 13.18
C PHE A 55 0.39 2.27 13.71
N CYS A 56 -0.76 2.24 13.03
CA CYS A 56 -1.97 2.94 13.46
C CYS A 56 -2.48 2.45 14.82
N ASN A 57 -2.51 1.14 15.02
CA ASN A 57 -2.99 0.51 16.26
C ASN A 57 -2.07 0.86 17.43
N ASN A 58 -0.75 0.79 17.23
CA ASN A 58 0.23 1.07 18.28
C ASN A 58 0.26 2.56 18.69
N ASN A 59 -0.11 3.47 17.79
CA ASN A 59 -0.07 4.92 18.04
C ASN A 59 -1.45 5.56 18.21
N ASN A 60 -2.54 4.79 18.12
CA ASN A 60 -3.92 5.27 18.11
C ASN A 60 -4.17 6.39 17.07
N ILE A 61 -3.66 6.21 15.84
CA ILE A 61 -3.77 7.19 14.74
C ILE A 61 -4.68 6.63 13.64
N SER A 62 -5.46 7.51 13.01
CA SER A 62 -6.28 7.15 11.85
C SER A 62 -5.45 6.64 10.68
N PHE A 63 -5.80 5.45 10.18
CA PHE A 63 -5.21 4.87 8.96
C PHE A 63 -5.27 5.82 7.76
N LYS A 64 -6.42 6.48 7.55
CA LYS A 64 -6.59 7.41 6.42
C LYS A 64 -5.63 8.61 6.48
N LYS A 65 -5.31 9.08 7.69
CA LYS A 65 -4.34 10.16 7.91
C LYS A 65 -2.91 9.69 7.61
N ILE A 66 -2.55 8.51 8.09
CA ILE A 66 -1.23 7.92 7.84
C ILE A 66 -0.98 7.72 6.34
N LEU A 67 -2.00 7.33 5.57
CA LEU A 67 -1.87 7.27 4.12
C LEU A 67 -1.48 8.61 3.50
N ASP A 68 -2.05 9.71 3.98
CA ASP A 68 -1.69 11.05 3.49
C ASP A 68 -0.28 11.44 3.93
N ASP A 69 0.07 11.27 5.20
CA ASP A 69 1.40 11.62 5.73
C ASP A 69 2.52 10.85 5.01
N ARG A 70 2.29 9.55 4.76
CA ARG A 70 3.21 8.71 3.99
C ARG A 70 3.31 9.15 2.53
N PHE A 71 2.18 9.47 1.91
CA PHE A 71 2.16 9.96 0.53
C PHE A 71 2.95 11.27 0.39
N GLU A 72 2.72 12.25 1.28
CA GLU A 72 3.47 13.51 1.26
C GLU A 72 4.97 13.26 1.45
N THR A 73 5.35 12.37 2.38
CA THR A 73 6.75 12.00 2.62
C THR A 73 7.39 11.42 1.35
N LEU A 74 6.72 10.47 0.70
CA LEU A 74 7.24 9.87 -0.53
C LEU A 74 7.29 10.87 -1.69
N ASN A 75 6.31 11.77 -1.79
CA ASN A 75 6.29 12.84 -2.80
C ASN A 75 7.47 13.83 -2.60
N LEU A 76 7.74 14.23 -1.35
CA LEU A 76 8.91 15.06 -1.01
C LEU A 76 10.23 14.38 -1.40
N LEU A 77 10.29 13.06 -1.23
CA LEU A 77 11.44 12.23 -1.62
C LEU A 77 11.48 11.89 -3.12
N LYS A 78 10.51 12.36 -3.92
CA LYS A 78 10.35 12.05 -5.36
C LYS A 78 10.26 10.54 -5.63
N LEU A 79 9.66 9.80 -4.69
CA LEU A 79 9.46 8.36 -4.78
C LEU A 79 8.05 7.99 -5.24
N VAL A 80 7.12 8.95 -5.35
CA VAL A 80 5.76 8.75 -5.87
C VAL A 80 5.50 9.76 -6.98
#